data_AF-A0A2D8ERD3-F1
#
_entry.id   AF-A0A2D8ERD3-F1
#
_cell.length_a   1.000
_cell.length_b   1.000
_cell.length_c   1.000
_cell.angle_alpha   90.00
_cell.angle_beta   90.00
_cell.angle_gamma   90.00
#
_symmetry.space_group_name_H-M   'P 1'
#
loop_
_entity.id
_entity.type
_entity.pdbx_description
1 polymer ?
#
loop_
_entity_poly.entity_id
_entity_poly.type
_entity_poly.pdbx_seq_one_letter_code
_entity_poly.pdbx_strand_id
1 'polypeptide(L)'
;MFTFYNNESLRKLVVGFGTLFNDMYVGKYNDTGDLIEKNRVPLTYGPKEKFIRRIKEVSTISDVTRSRITLPRMGFEMLGMSYDPTRKINKLTKANGTPVDGGQETGFVGVPYLTNFGLYTFTRNIDEN
;
A
#
# COMPACT_ATOMS: atom_id res chain seq x y z
N MET A 1 13.54 19.05 -14.52
CA MET A 1 12.96 17.72 -14.21
C MET A 1 13.37 17.37 -12.80
N PHE A 2 12.44 17.38 -11.83
CA PHE A 2 12.79 17.11 -10.42
C PHE A 2 13.04 15.61 -10.25
N THR A 3 14.30 15.23 -10.05
CA THR A 3 14.70 13.88 -9.68
C THR A 3 14.38 13.67 -8.20
N PHE A 4 13.26 13.01 -7.92
CA PHE A 4 12.94 12.57 -6.57
C PHE A 4 13.98 11.53 -6.13
N TYR A 5 14.58 11.72 -4.95
CA TYR A 5 15.47 10.74 -4.34
C TYR A 5 14.64 9.48 -4.02
N ASN A 6 14.69 8.49 -4.90
CA ASN A 6 13.97 7.23 -4.74
C ASN A 6 14.79 6.34 -3.82
N ASN A 7 14.42 6.28 -2.54
CA ASN A 7 14.85 5.16 -1.72
C ASN A 7 14.15 3.89 -2.26
N GLU A 8 14.87 3.14 -3.10
CA GLU A 8 14.32 1.96 -3.76
C GLU A 8 13.78 0.94 -2.76
N SER A 9 14.44 0.76 -1.62
CA SER A 9 14.03 -0.20 -0.60
C SER A 9 12.67 0.16 -0.01
N LEU A 10 12.46 1.44 0.32
CA LEU A 10 11.17 1.91 0.85
C LEU A 10 10.06 1.79 -0.19
N ARG A 11 10.35 2.15 -1.44
CA ARG A 11 9.40 2.01 -2.56
C ARG A 11 9.03 0.55 -2.79
N LYS A 12 10.01 -0.36 -2.77
CA LYS A 12 9.77 -1.81 -2.90
C LYS A 12 8.88 -2.33 -1.76
N LEU A 13 9.06 -1.86 -0.53
CA LEU A 13 8.18 -2.22 0.59
C LEU A 13 6.75 -1.69 0.41
N VAL A 14 6.59 -0.42 0.01
CA VAL A 14 5.27 0.18 -0.26
C VAL A 14 4.55 -0.55 -1.38
N VAL A 15 5.25 -0.86 -2.48
CA VAL A 15 4.69 -1.62 -3.61
C VAL A 15 4.36 -3.04 -3.18
N GLY A 16 5.25 -3.71 -2.45
CA GLY A 16 5.03 -5.07 -1.94
C GLY A 16 3.79 -5.14 -1.04
N PHE A 17 3.65 -4.22 -0.09
CA PHE A 17 2.44 -4.12 0.73
C PHE A 17 1.20 -3.87 -0.15
N GLY A 18 1.29 -2.94 -1.10
CA GLY A 18 0.19 -2.64 -2.02
C GLY A 18 -0.25 -3.85 -2.86
N THR A 19 0.69 -4.67 -3.32
CA THR A 19 0.37 -5.87 -4.10
C THR A 19 -0.45 -6.89 -3.33
N LEU A 20 -0.30 -6.97 -1.99
CA LEU A 20 -1.09 -7.88 -1.15
C LEU A 20 -2.59 -7.55 -1.19
N PHE A 21 -2.96 -6.29 -1.43
CA PHE A 21 -4.34 -5.81 -1.40
C PHE A 21 -4.83 -5.33 -2.77
N ASN A 22 -4.09 -5.61 -3.83
CA ASN A 22 -4.38 -5.08 -5.17
C ASN A 22 -5.59 -5.77 -5.85
N ASP A 23 -5.82 -7.04 -5.54
CA ASP A 23 -6.85 -7.88 -6.19
C ASP A 23 -8.01 -8.19 -5.25
N MET A 24 -8.52 -7.14 -4.59
CA MET A 24 -9.73 -7.21 -3.76
C MET A 24 -10.97 -6.83 -4.57
N TYR A 25 -12.06 -7.56 -4.36
CA TYR A 25 -13.32 -7.38 -5.04
C TYR A 25 -14.49 -7.38 -4.06
N VAL A 26 -15.50 -6.56 -4.32
CA VAL A 26 -16.80 -6.61 -3.66
C VAL A 26 -17.80 -7.23 -4.62
N GLY A 27 -18.41 -8.33 -4.18
CA GLY A 27 -19.45 -9.05 -4.91
C GLY A 27 -20.83 -8.69 -4.36
N LYS A 28 -21.79 -8.38 -5.22
CA LYS A 28 -23.21 -8.30 -4.86
C LYS A 28 -23.91 -9.57 -5.32
N TYR A 29 -24.67 -10.17 -4.42
CA TYR A 29 -25.42 -11.39 -4.66
C TYR A 29 -26.93 -11.09 -4.66
N ASN A 30 -27.70 -11.84 -5.43
CA ASN A 30 -29.17 -11.80 -5.36
C ASN A 30 -29.68 -12.63 -4.17
N ASP A 31 -30.99 -12.56 -3.92
CA ASP A 31 -31.64 -13.34 -2.87
C ASP A 31 -31.55 -14.86 -3.09
N THR A 32 -31.26 -15.30 -4.33
CA THR A 32 -31.04 -16.71 -4.69
C THR A 32 -29.58 -17.16 -4.56
N GLY A 33 -28.65 -16.26 -4.19
CA GLY A 33 -27.23 -16.54 -3.96
C GLY A 33 -26.32 -16.41 -5.18
N ASP A 34 -26.84 -16.01 -6.34
CA ASP A 34 -26.05 -15.79 -7.56
C ASP A 34 -25.35 -14.42 -7.54
N LEU A 35 -24.11 -14.39 -8.03
CA LEU A 35 -23.31 -13.17 -8.15
C LEU A 35 -23.86 -12.29 -9.28
N ILE A 36 -24.36 -11.11 -8.93
CA ILE A 36 -24.90 -10.11 -9.87
C ILE A 36 -23.80 -9.16 -10.37
N GLU A 37 -22.97 -8.66 -9.44
CA GLU A 37 -22.02 -7.60 -9.72
C GLU A 37 -20.70 -7.89 -9.00
N LYS A 38 -19.57 -7.74 -9.70
CA LYS A 38 -18.23 -7.89 -9.12
C LYS A 38 -17.41 -6.65 -9.41
N ASN A 39 -17.23 -5.82 -8.40
CA ASN A 39 -16.50 -4.57 -8.51
C ASN A 39 -15.11 -4.68 -7.87
N ARG A 40 -14.07 -4.31 -8.61
CA ARG A 40 -12.71 -4.22 -8.07
C ARG A 40 -12.62 -3.01 -7.14
N VAL A 41 -12.07 -3.22 -5.95
CA VAL A 41 -11.84 -2.15 -4.98
C VAL A 41 -10.53 -1.42 -5.34
N PRO A 42 -10.56 -0.11 -5.64
CA PRO A 42 -9.35 0.63 -5.95
C PRO A 42 -8.47 0.80 -4.70
N LEU A 43 -7.18 0.53 -4.84
CA LEU A 43 -6.18 0.73 -3.79
C LEU A 43 -5.28 1.93 -4.11
N THR A 44 -5.00 2.77 -3.12
CA THR A 44 -4.18 3.98 -3.30
C THR A 44 -3.24 4.23 -2.12
N TYR A 45 -2.03 4.73 -2.40
CA TYR A 45 -1.06 5.12 -1.36
C TYR A 45 -1.18 6.62 -1.02
N GLY A 46 -1.30 6.96 0.25
CA GLY A 46 -1.28 8.34 0.73
C GLY A 46 -1.83 8.52 2.15
N PRO A 47 -1.74 9.73 2.73
CA PRO A 47 -2.20 9.96 4.09
C PRO A 47 -3.71 9.78 4.26
N LYS A 48 -4.14 9.23 5.40
CA LYS A 48 -5.56 9.04 5.72
C LYS A 48 -6.38 10.32 5.59
N GLU A 49 -5.86 11.44 6.10
CA GLU A 49 -6.53 12.75 6.11
C GLU A 49 -6.80 13.23 4.68
N LYS A 50 -5.89 12.94 3.74
CA LYS A 50 -6.06 13.29 2.33
C LYS A 50 -7.25 12.55 1.71
N PHE A 51 -7.43 11.28 2.07
CA PHE A 51 -8.59 10.49 1.61
C PHE A 51 -9.89 11.03 2.21
N ILE A 52 -9.92 11.29 3.51
CA ILE A 52 -11.09 11.84 4.19
C ILE A 52 -11.48 13.20 3.60
N ARG A 53 -10.50 14.09 3.40
CA ARG A 53 -10.76 15.40 2.79
C ARG A 53 -11.38 15.25 1.41
N ARG A 54 -10.85 14.34 0.60
CA ARG A 54 -11.34 14.13 -0.77
C ARG A 54 -12.73 13.51 -0.84
N ILE A 55 -13.12 12.71 0.16
CA ILE A 55 -14.49 12.17 0.27
C ILE A 55 -15.47 13.29 0.67
N LYS A 56 -15.04 14.20 1.56
CA LYS A 56 -15.84 15.32 2.07
C LYS A 56 -15.93 16.52 1.11
N GLU A 57 -14.96 16.67 0.21
CA GLU A 57 -14.95 17.75 -0.80
C GLU A 57 -16.18 17.64 -1.72
N VAL A 58 -17.03 18.66 -1.70
CA VAL A 58 -18.21 18.78 -2.56
C VAL A 58 -17.77 19.04 -4.00
N SER A 59 -18.48 18.45 -4.97
CA SER A 59 -18.20 18.67 -6.39
C SER A 59 -18.53 20.12 -6.78
N THR A 60 -17.57 20.83 -7.36
CA THR A 60 -17.75 22.20 -7.88
C THR A 60 -18.62 22.28 -9.14
N ILE A 61 -19.05 21.14 -9.70
CA ILE A 61 -19.75 21.05 -10.98
C ILE A 61 -21.27 20.98 -10.80
N SER A 62 -21.77 20.42 -9.69
CA SER A 62 -23.19 20.50 -9.31
C SER A 62 -23.41 19.83 -7.94
N ASP A 63 -24.28 20.42 -7.12
CA ASP A 63 -24.70 19.87 -5.81
C ASP A 63 -25.40 18.50 -5.93
N VAL A 64 -25.92 18.18 -7.13
CA VAL A 64 -26.66 16.95 -7.43
C VAL A 64 -25.71 15.83 -7.90
N THR A 65 -24.58 16.17 -8.50
CA THR A 65 -23.55 15.21 -8.92
C THR A 65 -22.59 14.96 -7.78
N ARG A 66 -22.99 14.00 -6.93
CA ARG A 66 -22.23 12.81 -6.53
C ARG A 66 -20.78 13.09 -6.12
N SER A 67 -20.45 12.82 -4.85
CA SER A 67 -19.08 12.84 -4.29
C SER A 67 -18.02 12.57 -5.35
N ARG A 68 -16.99 13.42 -5.45
CA ARG A 68 -15.92 13.32 -6.46
C ARG A 68 -15.19 11.96 -6.41
N ILE A 69 -15.41 11.17 -5.36
CA ILE A 69 -14.89 9.82 -5.17
C ILE A 69 -16.02 8.78 -5.14
N THR A 70 -15.83 7.68 -5.86
CA THR A 70 -16.64 6.45 -5.75
C THR A 70 -16.12 5.56 -4.61
N LEU A 71 -17.02 5.02 -3.80
CA LEU A 71 -16.80 3.98 -2.79
C LEU A 71 -17.36 2.65 -3.32
N PRO A 72 -16.83 1.47 -2.92
CA PRO A 72 -15.79 1.23 -1.92
C PRO A 72 -14.37 1.52 -2.42
N ARG A 73 -13.47 1.95 -1.52
CA ARG A 73 -12.04 2.12 -1.83
C ARG A 73 -11.15 1.80 -0.65
N MET A 74 -9.90 1.47 -0.95
CA MET A 74 -8.85 1.27 0.05
C MET A 74 -7.74 2.30 -0.10
N GLY A 75 -7.26 2.78 1.05
CA GLY A 75 -6.11 3.65 1.16
C GLY A 75 -5.12 3.03 2.13
N PHE A 76 -3.83 3.12 1.83
CA PHE A 76 -2.81 2.73 2.80
C PHE A 76 -1.70 3.77 2.87
N GLU A 77 -1.08 3.85 4.04
CA GLU A 77 0.03 4.74 4.31
C GLU A 77 1.09 4.04 5.15
N MET A 78 2.33 4.54 5.04
CA MET A 78 3.38 4.17 5.98
C MET A 78 3.29 5.07 7.20
N LEU A 79 3.02 4.49 8.37
CA LEU A 79 2.88 5.21 9.64
C LEU A 79 4.23 5.62 10.21
N GLY A 80 5.25 4.80 10.00
CA GLY A 80 6.58 5.06 10.52
C GLY A 80 7.54 3.91 10.31
N MET A 81 8.79 4.15 10.72
CA MET A 81 9.86 3.17 10.65
C MET A 81 10.70 3.26 11.93
N SER A 82 10.93 2.12 12.58
CA SER A 82 11.75 2.02 13.79
C SER A 82 12.93 1.11 13.57
N TYR A 83 14.08 1.46 14.16
CA TYR A 83 15.26 0.60 14.14
C TYR A 83 15.06 -0.59 15.08
N ASP A 84 15.35 -1.80 14.60
CA ASP A 84 15.28 -3.01 15.42
C ASP A 84 16.68 -3.47 15.83
N PRO A 85 17.12 -3.20 17.08
CA PRO A 85 18.45 -3.56 17.54
C PRO A 85 18.63 -5.07 17.72
N THR A 86 17.55 -5.86 17.82
CA THR A 86 17.62 -7.30 18.09
C THR A 86 18.07 -8.09 16.87
N ARG A 87 17.78 -7.59 15.67
CA ARG A 87 18.16 -8.19 14.38
C ARG A 87 19.47 -7.63 13.82
N LYS A 88 20.26 -6.97 14.67
CA LYS A 88 21.54 -6.38 14.27
C LYS A 88 22.57 -7.48 14.02
N ILE A 89 22.97 -7.62 12.77
CA ILE A 89 24.06 -8.53 12.37
C ILE A 89 25.41 -7.89 12.71
N ASN A 90 26.40 -8.73 13.02
CA ASN A 90 27.76 -8.28 13.27
C ASN A 90 28.35 -7.59 12.02
N LYS A 91 28.92 -6.39 12.18
CA LYS A 91 29.46 -5.57 11.10
C LYS A 91 30.64 -6.23 10.35
N LEU A 92 31.25 -7.25 10.94
CA LEU A 92 32.37 -8.00 10.36
C LEU A 92 31.92 -9.09 9.37
N THR A 93 30.65 -9.46 9.35
CA THR A 93 30.13 -10.49 8.47
C THR A 93 29.79 -9.86 7.12
N LYS A 94 30.65 -10.01 6.12
CA LYS A 94 30.28 -9.67 4.72
C LYS A 94 29.35 -10.76 4.20
N ALA A 95 28.25 -10.38 3.56
CA ALA A 95 27.42 -11.33 2.83
C ALA A 95 28.18 -11.72 1.56
N ASN A 96 28.77 -12.92 1.55
CA ASN A 96 29.45 -13.45 0.38
C ASN A 96 28.40 -14.04 -0.56
N GLY A 97 28.08 -13.34 -1.65
CA GLY A 97 27.30 -13.91 -2.74
C GLY A 97 28.18 -14.84 -3.57
N THR A 98 27.73 -16.06 -3.86
CA THR A 98 28.40 -16.92 -4.85
C THR A 98 27.93 -16.49 -6.24
N PRO A 99 28.82 -16.00 -7.12
CA PRO A 99 28.45 -15.54 -8.45
C PRO A 99 28.40 -16.71 -9.41
N VAL A 100 27.60 -16.59 -10.48
CA VAL A 100 27.58 -17.53 -11.60
C VAL A 100 28.88 -17.42 -12.45
N ASP A 101 29.66 -16.35 -12.28
CA ASP A 101 30.78 -15.96 -13.16
C ASP A 101 32.08 -15.58 -12.38
N GLY A 102 32.38 -16.31 -11.30
CA GLY A 102 33.72 -16.32 -10.67
C GLY A 102 34.19 -15.09 -9.85
N GLY A 103 33.51 -13.94 -9.87
CA GLY A 103 33.91 -12.74 -9.11
C GLY A 103 33.11 -12.51 -7.82
N GLN A 104 33.72 -12.57 -6.63
CA GLN A 104 33.02 -12.39 -5.34
C GLN A 104 32.22 -11.08 -5.26
N GLU A 105 30.89 -11.18 -5.24
CA GLU A 105 29.97 -10.07 -4.95
C GLU A 105 29.88 -9.90 -3.42
N THR A 106 30.59 -8.93 -2.84
CA THR A 106 30.45 -8.60 -1.42
C THR A 106 29.28 -7.63 -1.24
N GLY A 107 28.17 -8.14 -0.70
CA GLY A 107 27.00 -7.32 -0.36
C GLY A 107 27.17 -6.65 1.01
N PHE A 108 26.74 -5.38 1.13
CA PHE A 108 26.57 -4.74 2.43
C PHE A 108 25.40 -5.38 3.17
N VAL A 109 25.60 -5.65 4.46
CA VAL A 109 24.51 -6.14 5.33
C VAL A 109 23.53 -4.99 5.57
N GLY A 110 22.26 -5.20 5.26
CA GLY A 110 21.22 -4.20 5.49
C GLY A 110 21.04 -3.85 6.96
N VAL A 111 20.66 -2.61 7.24
CA VAL A 111 20.30 -2.17 8.60
C VAL A 111 18.85 -2.62 8.89
N PRO A 112 18.59 -3.30 10.01
CA PRO A 112 17.25 -3.80 10.33
C PRO A 112 16.32 -2.66 10.73
N TYR A 113 15.28 -2.46 9.93
CA TYR A 113 14.19 -1.54 10.22
C TYR A 113 12.85 -2.29 10.20
N LEU A 114 11.97 -1.96 11.15
CA LEU A 114 10.57 -2.34 11.16
C LEU A 114 9.76 -1.19 10.56
N THR A 115 8.96 -1.50 9.54
CA THR A 115 8.09 -0.53 8.87
C THR A 115 6.64 -0.83 9.22
N ASN A 116 5.92 0.19 9.70
CA ASN A 116 4.51 0.06 10.06
C ASN A 116 3.64 0.66 8.96
N PHE A 117 2.63 -0.09 8.52
CA PHE A 117 1.64 0.35 7.55
C PHE A 117 0.26 0.42 8.18
N GLY A 118 -0.49 1.46 7.83
CA GLY A 118 -1.92 1.58 8.13
C GLY A 118 -2.71 1.34 6.86
N LEU A 119 -3.63 0.36 6.88
CA LEU A 119 -4.61 0.12 5.81
C LEU A 119 -5.97 0.62 6.28
N TYR A 120 -6.66 1.34 5.40
CA TYR A 120 -7.96 1.93 5.66
C TYR A 120 -8.92 1.58 4.53
N THR A 121 -10.11 1.13 4.91
CA THR A 121 -11.23 0.87 4.01
C THR A 121 -12.25 1.99 4.15
N PHE A 122 -12.84 2.39 3.03
CA PHE A 122 -13.92 3.38 3.00
C PHE A 122 -15.06 2.82 2.16
N THR A 123 -16.22 2.66 2.78
CA THR A 123 -17.39 2.01 2.21
C THR A 123 -18.63 2.85 2.48
N ARG A 124 -19.68 2.66 1.67
CA ARG A 124 -20.93 3.40 1.85
C ARG A 124 -21.93 2.60 2.69
N ASN A 125 -21.95 1.29 2.49
CA ASN A 125 -22.86 0.37 3.14
C ASN A 125 -22.11 -0.51 4.15
N ILE A 126 -22.80 -1.00 5.17
CA ILE A 126 -22.22 -1.91 6.18
C ILE A 126 -21.81 -3.25 5.56
N ASP A 127 -22.59 -3.77 4.60
CA ASP A 127 -22.30 -5.06 3.96
C ASP A 127 -21.00 -5.04 3.13
N GLU A 128 -20.51 -3.84 2.80
CA GLU A 128 -19.26 -3.62 2.07
C GLU A 128 -18.05 -3.42 3.00
N ASN A 129 -18.28 -3.16 4.31
CA ASN A 129 -17.26 -2.81 5.33
C ASN A 129 -16.59 -4.04 5.92
#